data_AF-A0A7X4AHU8-F1
#
_entry.id   AF-A0A7X4AHU8-F1
#
_cell.length_a   1.000
_cell.length_b   1.000
_cell.length_c   1.000
_cell.angle_alpha   90.00
_cell.angle_beta   90.00
_cell.angle_gamma   90.00
#
_symmetry.space_group_name_H-M   'P 1'
#
loop_
_entity.id
_entity.type
_entity.pdbx_description
1 polymer ?
#
loop_
_entity_poly.entity_id
_entity_poly.type
_entity_poly.pdbx_seq_one_letter_code
_entity_poly.pdbx_strand_id
1 'polypeptide(L)'
;MQRHGTPTHKGGAAQEPPARQLSFPLVAAPLRVKDHGLKAAHVRPYVARIRDKGRRAGQMWSGRVPCTHAWAYQWINLQDAGATWATLTYDCDNRRTMEGGLADLPPWNWRVETERGAHLTWCLADPVGRLEAHRPGPQRMLSRASEYFHHALDADPAFNGLGRNPTHELAETTWGAERPYYLDALCDVIPFRWKRPRIAQTAIGRQVTLWETALLWAGSECNAGLSVLAMLHTINADVAEAHGKDAMPPHVLADIAQRVERYRAGWMVK
;
A
#
# COMPACT_ATOMS: atom_id res chain seq x y z
N MET A 1 18.58 13.14 -73.28
CA MET A 1 19.60 13.43 -72.25
C MET A 1 18.90 13.55 -70.91
N GLN A 2 19.24 12.62 -70.02
CA GLN A 2 18.77 12.51 -68.64
C GLN A 2 19.21 13.73 -67.80
N ARG A 3 18.36 14.17 -66.86
CA ARG A 3 18.82 14.68 -65.57
C ARG A 3 17.93 14.09 -64.48
N HIS A 4 18.52 13.17 -63.73
CA HIS A 4 17.97 12.63 -62.49
C HIS A 4 18.04 13.71 -61.39
N GLY A 5 16.90 13.98 -60.75
CA GLY A 5 16.81 14.71 -59.49
C GLY A 5 15.99 13.88 -58.51
N THR A 6 16.68 13.19 -57.61
CA THR A 6 16.12 12.36 -56.54
C THR A 6 15.40 13.23 -55.50
N PRO A 7 14.18 12.89 -55.04
CA PRO A 7 13.63 13.52 -53.85
C PRO A 7 14.22 12.84 -52.61
N THR A 8 15.04 13.58 -51.86
CA THR A 8 15.52 13.19 -50.52
C THR A 8 14.34 13.14 -49.55
N HIS A 9 13.96 11.93 -49.14
CA HIS A 9 13.19 11.69 -47.91
C HIS A 9 14.04 12.16 -46.71
N LYS A 10 13.74 13.35 -46.19
CA LYS A 10 14.12 13.70 -44.82
C LYS A 10 13.17 12.96 -43.89
N GLY A 11 13.68 11.90 -43.25
CA GLY A 11 13.00 11.24 -42.16
C GLY A 11 12.65 12.27 -41.09
N GLY A 12 11.36 12.39 -40.80
CA GLY A 12 10.88 13.10 -39.63
C GLY A 12 11.39 12.34 -38.41
N ALA A 13 12.43 12.85 -37.77
CA ALA A 13 12.74 12.47 -36.41
C ALA A 13 11.50 12.82 -35.58
N ALA A 14 10.85 11.81 -35.02
CA ALA A 14 9.89 12.02 -33.95
C ALA A 14 10.60 12.86 -32.88
N GLN A 15 10.15 14.09 -32.67
CA GLN A 15 10.61 14.90 -31.56
C GLN A 15 10.23 14.14 -30.29
N GLU A 16 11.23 13.54 -29.62
CA GLU A 16 11.08 13.12 -28.24
C GLU A 16 10.60 14.34 -27.43
N PRO A 17 9.59 14.19 -26.56
CA PRO A 17 9.19 15.27 -25.68
C PRO A 17 10.40 15.66 -24.81
N PRO A 18 10.61 16.95 -24.51
CA PRO A 18 11.76 17.37 -23.75
C PRO A 18 11.75 16.65 -22.40
N ALA A 19 12.80 15.85 -22.16
CA ALA A 19 13.03 15.23 -20.87
C ALA A 19 13.03 16.34 -19.80
N ARG A 20 12.00 16.35 -18.93
CA ARG A 20 12.02 17.18 -17.72
C ARG A 20 13.14 16.67 -16.83
N GLN A 21 14.33 17.23 -17.04
CA GLN A 21 15.52 16.89 -16.31
C GLN A 21 15.42 17.50 -14.91
N LEU A 22 14.92 16.72 -13.95
CA LEU A 22 15.00 17.07 -12.54
C LEU A 22 16.39 16.67 -12.02
N SER A 23 17.31 17.62 -11.94
CA SER A 23 18.67 17.44 -11.42
C SER A 23 18.72 17.76 -9.93
N PHE A 24 18.45 16.81 -9.03
CA PHE A 24 18.63 17.08 -7.59
C PHE A 24 19.05 15.82 -6.79
N PRO A 25 19.99 15.96 -5.82
CA PRO A 25 20.47 14.86 -4.97
C PRO A 25 19.49 14.48 -3.84
N LEU A 26 19.51 13.19 -3.45
CA LEU A 26 18.54 12.50 -2.58
C LEU A 26 18.36 12.97 -1.15
N VAL A 27 19.27 13.77 -0.62
CA VAL A 27 19.13 14.37 0.72
C VAL A 27 17.82 15.18 0.80
N ALA A 28 17.24 15.57 -0.35
CA ALA A 28 15.97 16.26 -0.47
C ALA A 28 14.73 15.38 -0.75
N ALA A 29 14.82 14.06 -0.92
CA ALA A 29 13.62 13.23 -1.18
C ALA A 29 12.67 13.13 0.04
N PRO A 30 13.17 12.94 1.28
CA PRO A 30 12.35 13.14 2.47
C PRO A 30 11.85 14.57 2.58
N LEU A 31 12.60 15.57 2.11
CA LEU A 31 12.14 16.96 2.05
C LEU A 31 11.02 17.17 1.02
N ARG A 32 10.97 16.44 -0.11
CA ARG A 32 9.82 16.46 -1.01
C ARG A 32 8.64 15.66 -0.48
N VAL A 33 8.87 14.53 0.19
CA VAL A 33 7.79 13.89 0.96
C VAL A 33 7.35 14.82 2.08
N LYS A 34 8.22 15.63 2.70
CA LYS A 34 7.86 16.67 3.68
C LYS A 34 7.07 17.81 3.07
N ASP A 35 7.53 18.33 1.95
CA ASP A 35 7.06 19.58 1.36
C ASP A 35 5.91 19.38 0.37
N HIS A 36 5.81 18.22 -0.26
CA HIS A 36 4.77 17.86 -1.23
C HIS A 36 3.94 16.65 -0.77
N GLY A 37 4.54 15.53 -0.37
CA GLY A 37 3.77 14.31 0.01
C GLY A 37 3.02 14.40 1.35
N LEU A 38 3.58 15.10 2.33
CA LEU A 38 3.04 15.29 3.67
C LEU A 38 2.23 16.57 3.66
N LYS A 39 2.73 17.72 3.22
CA LYS A 39 1.91 18.95 3.19
C LYS A 39 0.74 18.91 2.22
N ALA A 40 0.84 18.26 1.05
CA ALA A 40 -0.27 18.25 0.08
C ALA A 40 -1.27 17.12 0.32
N ALA A 41 -0.92 16.07 1.08
CA ALA A 41 -1.83 14.95 1.32
C ALA A 41 -2.05 14.60 2.80
N HIS A 42 -1.04 14.70 3.66
CA HIS A 42 -1.26 14.55 5.09
C HIS A 42 -1.62 15.90 5.73
N VAL A 43 -2.77 15.99 6.39
CA VAL A 43 -3.00 17.13 7.31
C VAL A 43 -2.37 16.81 8.67
N ARG A 44 -2.46 15.53 9.09
CA ARG A 44 -1.91 15.04 10.35
C ARG A 44 -1.34 13.61 10.25
N PRO A 45 -0.04 13.44 9.95
CA PRO A 45 0.59 12.14 9.81
C PRO A 45 0.53 11.33 11.09
N TYR A 46 0.35 10.02 10.93
CA TYR A 46 0.46 9.09 12.04
C TYR A 46 1.95 8.85 12.34
N VAL A 47 2.34 9.07 13.58
CA VAL A 47 3.72 8.96 14.05
C VAL A 47 3.79 8.15 15.33
N ALA A 48 4.98 7.66 15.67
CA ALA A 48 5.23 7.08 16.98
C ALA A 48 6.63 7.42 17.51
N ARG A 49 6.78 7.25 18.83
CA ARG A 49 8.07 7.32 19.54
C ARG A 49 8.03 6.47 20.80
N ILE A 50 9.19 6.03 21.28
CA ILE A 50 9.33 5.52 22.64
C ILE A 50 9.30 6.72 23.60
N ARG A 51 8.63 6.57 24.73
CA ARG A 51 8.62 7.59 25.78
C ARG A 51 9.91 7.51 26.59
N ASP A 52 10.61 8.64 26.69
CA ASP A 52 11.90 8.68 27.38
C ASP A 52 11.78 8.86 28.90
N LYS A 53 10.65 9.40 29.40
CA LYS A 53 10.47 9.77 30.81
C LYS A 53 9.05 9.51 31.35
N GLY A 54 8.96 9.38 32.67
CA GLY A 54 7.70 9.24 33.42
C GLY A 54 7.24 7.79 33.62
N ARG A 55 6.05 7.60 34.19
CA ARG A 55 5.48 6.27 34.53
C ARG A 55 5.28 5.32 33.33
N ARG A 56 5.38 5.84 32.11
CA ARG A 56 5.26 5.07 30.86
C ARG A 56 6.56 5.10 30.04
N ALA A 57 7.70 5.38 30.68
CA ALA A 57 8.99 5.31 30.01
C ALA A 57 9.21 3.90 29.42
N GLY A 58 9.80 3.83 28.22
CA GLY A 58 9.96 2.58 27.46
C GLY A 58 8.71 2.12 26.71
N GLN A 59 7.53 2.73 26.94
CA GLN A 59 6.33 2.40 26.17
C GLN A 59 6.27 3.22 24.88
N MET A 60 5.75 2.61 23.82
CA MET A 60 5.47 3.30 22.57
C MET A 60 4.25 4.21 22.73
N TRP A 61 4.41 5.46 22.31
CA TRP A 61 3.30 6.38 22.06
C TRP A 61 3.13 6.56 20.57
N SER A 62 1.88 6.56 20.12
CA SER A 62 1.52 6.89 18.74
C SER A 62 0.39 7.91 18.70
N GLY A 63 0.29 8.64 17.60
CA GLY A 63 -0.74 9.64 17.40
C GLY A 63 -0.60 10.39 16.08
N ARG A 64 -1.56 11.27 15.80
CA ARG A 64 -1.55 12.13 14.61
C ARG A 64 -1.08 13.55 14.96
N VAL A 65 0.00 14.01 14.34
CA VAL A 65 0.64 15.32 14.62
C VAL A 65 0.63 16.21 13.38
N PRO A 66 0.88 17.53 13.46
CA PRO A 66 1.03 18.35 12.25
C PRO A 66 2.24 17.93 11.40
N CYS A 67 2.15 18.06 10.07
CA CYS A 67 3.23 17.67 9.13
C CYS A 67 4.59 18.30 9.43
N THR A 68 4.60 19.55 9.91
CA THR A 68 5.83 20.26 10.30
C THR A 68 6.58 19.58 11.44
N HIS A 69 5.88 18.82 12.29
CA HIS A 69 6.44 18.14 13.45
C HIS A 69 6.66 16.64 13.22
N ALA A 70 6.01 16.04 12.21
CA ALA A 70 6.04 14.59 12.00
C ALA A 70 7.45 14.02 11.82
N TRP A 71 8.34 14.78 11.18
CA TRP A 71 9.73 14.40 10.94
C TRP A 71 10.63 14.37 12.17
N ALA A 72 10.17 14.89 13.31
CA ALA A 72 10.90 14.80 14.58
C ALA A 72 10.65 13.48 15.32
N TYR A 73 9.78 12.61 14.81
CA TYR A 73 9.42 11.35 15.44
C TYR A 73 10.25 10.19 14.88
N GLN A 74 10.51 9.20 15.74
CA GLN A 74 11.29 8.00 15.41
C GLN A 74 10.59 7.12 14.36
N TRP A 75 9.26 7.09 14.39
CA TRP A 75 8.43 6.40 13.39
C TRP A 75 7.43 7.37 12.76
N ILE A 76 7.19 7.18 11.48
CA ILE A 76 6.28 7.98 10.66
C ILE A 76 5.63 7.09 9.62
N ASN A 77 4.31 7.23 9.45
CA ASN A 77 3.62 6.60 8.34
C ASN A 77 3.81 7.47 7.09
N LEU A 78 4.55 6.96 6.11
CA LEU A 78 4.86 7.67 4.86
C LEU A 78 3.91 7.27 3.71
N GLN A 79 3.26 6.12 3.85
CA GLN A 79 2.40 5.52 2.82
C GLN A 79 0.97 6.07 2.93
N ASP A 80 0.40 6.13 4.14
CA ASP A 80 -0.97 6.57 4.38
C ASP A 80 -1.06 8.08 4.66
N ALA A 81 -1.01 8.85 3.57
CA ALA A 81 -1.32 10.27 3.55
C ALA A 81 -2.79 10.61 3.70
N GLY A 82 -3.55 9.81 4.45
CA GLY A 82 -4.99 9.90 4.54
C GLY A 82 -5.65 9.52 3.22
N ALA A 83 -5.82 10.51 2.34
CA ALA A 83 -6.55 10.36 1.08
C ALA A 83 -5.67 9.97 -0.11
N THR A 84 -4.34 9.96 0.03
CA THR A 84 -3.42 9.63 -1.08
C THR A 84 -2.25 8.78 -0.60
N TRP A 85 -1.57 8.11 -1.52
CA TRP A 85 -0.28 7.46 -1.27
C TRP A 85 0.82 8.22 -1.98
N ALA A 86 1.85 8.63 -1.24
CA ALA A 86 3.04 9.29 -1.77
C ALA A 86 4.25 8.36 -1.87
N THR A 87 4.22 7.24 -1.12
CA THR A 87 5.26 6.21 -1.15
C THR A 87 4.64 4.83 -1.17
N LEU A 88 5.42 3.85 -1.61
CA LEU A 88 5.21 2.43 -1.40
C LEU A 88 6.29 1.97 -0.43
N THR A 89 5.91 1.63 0.80
CA THR A 89 6.83 1.22 1.86
C THR A 89 6.48 -0.20 2.30
N TYR A 90 7.50 -1.03 2.48
CA TYR A 90 7.33 -2.43 2.85
C TYR A 90 8.28 -2.80 3.98
N ASP A 91 7.78 -3.51 4.99
CA ASP A 91 8.60 -4.13 6.02
C ASP A 91 9.04 -5.51 5.53
N CYS A 92 10.36 -5.71 5.45
CA CYS A 92 10.98 -6.91 4.92
C CYS A 92 11.85 -7.53 6.01
N ASP A 93 11.44 -8.66 6.56
CA ASP A 93 12.14 -9.41 7.60
C ASP A 93 12.94 -10.60 7.05
N ASN A 94 12.68 -11.02 5.81
CA ASN A 94 13.35 -12.16 5.23
C ASN A 94 14.76 -11.80 4.69
N ARG A 95 15.71 -12.69 4.97
CA ARG A 95 17.13 -12.55 4.62
C ARG A 95 17.39 -12.51 3.11
N ARG A 96 16.52 -13.15 2.31
CA ARG A 96 16.66 -13.23 0.84
C ARG A 96 16.48 -11.88 0.17
N THR A 97 15.46 -11.12 0.58
CA THR A 97 15.20 -9.75 0.11
C THR A 97 16.32 -8.81 0.56
N MET A 98 16.89 -9.07 1.74
CA MET A 98 17.94 -8.24 2.33
C MET A 98 19.33 -8.43 1.71
N GLU A 99 19.63 -9.61 1.16
CA GLU A 99 20.97 -10.00 0.63
C GLU A 99 21.10 -9.94 -0.91
N GLY A 100 20.07 -9.48 -1.65
CA GLY A 100 20.18 -9.29 -3.10
C GLY A 100 19.01 -9.82 -3.94
N GLY A 101 17.94 -10.31 -3.33
CA GLY A 101 16.72 -10.80 -3.99
C GLY A 101 15.87 -9.74 -4.69
N LEU A 102 16.45 -8.59 -5.05
CA LEU A 102 15.76 -7.42 -5.59
C LEU A 102 16.12 -7.14 -7.05
N ALA A 103 16.86 -8.01 -7.71
CA ALA A 103 17.37 -7.79 -9.07
C ALA A 103 16.29 -7.43 -10.10
N ASP A 104 15.06 -7.92 -9.90
CA ASP A 104 13.92 -7.68 -10.80
C ASP A 104 13.06 -6.46 -10.41
N LEU A 105 13.38 -5.78 -9.30
CA LEU A 105 12.71 -4.56 -8.86
C LEU A 105 13.59 -3.33 -9.11
N PRO A 106 12.99 -2.16 -9.42
CA PRO A 106 13.74 -0.92 -9.45
C PRO A 106 14.40 -0.67 -8.09
N PRO A 107 15.59 -0.03 -8.05
CA PRO A 107 16.23 0.29 -6.79
C PRO A 107 15.32 1.14 -5.91
N TRP A 108 15.26 0.83 -4.61
CA TRP A 108 14.50 1.62 -3.63
C TRP A 108 15.07 3.03 -3.52
N ASN A 109 14.26 4.01 -3.12
CA ASN A 109 14.74 5.36 -2.83
C ASN A 109 15.49 5.41 -1.48
N TRP A 110 15.01 4.68 -0.48
CA TRP A 110 15.73 4.46 0.76
C TRP A 110 15.37 3.12 1.41
N ARG A 111 16.29 2.65 2.24
CA ARG A 111 16.19 1.49 3.10
C ARG A 111 16.51 1.95 4.52
N VAL A 112 15.66 1.62 5.49
CA VAL A 112 15.93 1.89 6.90
C VAL A 112 16.01 0.57 7.65
N GLU A 113 17.15 0.28 8.28
CA GLU A 113 17.33 -0.95 9.05
C GLU A 113 16.38 -0.98 10.25
N THR A 114 15.94 -2.19 10.59
CA THR A 114 15.21 -2.49 11.82
C THR A 114 15.92 -3.62 12.56
N GLU A 115 15.48 -3.91 13.78
CA GLU A 115 16.05 -5.02 14.56
C GLU A 115 15.84 -6.39 13.90
N ARG A 116 14.86 -6.52 12.99
CA ARG A 116 14.43 -7.79 12.40
C ARG A 116 14.51 -7.82 10.87
N GLY A 117 14.92 -6.73 10.23
CA GLY A 117 14.75 -6.56 8.80
C GLY A 117 15.05 -5.14 8.34
N ALA A 118 14.35 -4.68 7.31
CA ALA A 118 14.38 -3.28 6.92
C ALA A 118 13.07 -2.81 6.30
N HIS A 119 12.83 -1.51 6.40
CA HIS A 119 11.79 -0.84 5.61
C HIS A 119 12.37 -0.37 4.28
N LEU A 120 11.87 -0.92 3.17
CA LEU A 120 12.21 -0.47 1.81
C LEU A 120 11.15 0.48 1.31
N THR A 121 11.55 1.60 0.69
CA THR A 121 10.60 2.60 0.20
C THR A 121 10.89 3.09 -1.21
N TRP A 122 9.83 3.15 -2.02
CA TRP A 122 9.79 3.83 -3.32
C TRP A 122 8.90 5.07 -3.23
N CYS A 123 9.40 6.21 -3.64
CA CYS A 123 8.67 7.46 -3.75
C CYS A 123 7.95 7.54 -5.08
N LEU A 124 6.71 8.04 -5.05
CA LEU A 124 5.97 8.36 -6.26
C LEU A 124 6.26 9.81 -6.66
N ALA A 125 6.52 10.04 -7.95
CA ALA A 125 6.70 11.37 -8.52
C ALA A 125 5.40 12.19 -8.39
N ASP A 126 4.27 11.51 -8.58
CA ASP A 126 2.93 12.02 -8.40
C ASP A 126 2.17 11.14 -7.39
N PRO A 127 1.73 11.69 -6.23
CA PRO A 127 0.93 10.93 -5.28
C PRO A 127 -0.40 10.45 -5.87
N VAL A 128 -0.84 9.27 -5.45
CA VAL A 128 -2.06 8.64 -5.99
C VAL A 128 -3.20 8.76 -4.98
N GLY A 129 -4.30 9.40 -5.38
CA GLY A 129 -5.51 9.48 -4.56
C GLY A 129 -6.21 8.13 -4.36
N ARG A 130 -6.65 7.85 -3.13
CA ARG A 130 -7.25 6.58 -2.67
C ARG A 130 -8.74 6.68 -2.36
N LEU A 131 -9.28 7.89 -2.21
CA LEU A 131 -10.73 8.09 -2.07
C LEU A 131 -11.47 7.70 -3.35
N GLU A 132 -12.73 7.29 -3.19
CA GLU A 132 -13.61 6.90 -4.31
C GLU A 132 -13.76 7.99 -5.39
N ALA A 133 -13.76 9.26 -4.99
CA ALA A 133 -13.85 10.39 -5.91
C ALA A 133 -12.60 10.61 -6.78
N HIS A 134 -11.49 9.92 -6.51
CA HIS A 134 -10.27 10.03 -7.32
C HIS A 134 -10.29 9.13 -8.55
N ARG A 135 -9.32 9.36 -9.45
CA ARG A 135 -9.26 8.66 -10.74
C ARG A 135 -9.01 7.15 -10.53
N PRO A 136 -9.86 6.27 -11.10
CA PRO A 136 -9.76 4.82 -10.89
C PRO A 136 -8.55 4.17 -11.59
N GLY A 137 -8.05 4.75 -12.69
CA GLY A 137 -6.89 4.22 -13.43
C GLY A 137 -5.62 4.15 -12.56
N PRO A 138 -5.14 5.29 -12.03
CA PRO A 138 -4.00 5.33 -11.11
C PRO A 138 -4.18 4.46 -9.87
N GLN A 139 -5.40 4.36 -9.32
CA GLN A 139 -5.69 3.48 -8.18
C GLN A 139 -5.48 2.00 -8.50
N ARG A 140 -5.94 1.54 -9.66
CA ARG A 140 -5.74 0.16 -10.11
C ARG A 140 -4.26 -0.15 -10.35
N MET A 141 -3.53 0.79 -10.96
CA MET A 141 -2.08 0.67 -11.15
C MET A 141 -1.35 0.60 -9.82
N LEU A 142 -1.69 1.47 -8.87
CA LEU A 142 -1.11 1.48 -7.53
C LEU A 142 -1.37 0.17 -6.79
N SER A 143 -2.60 -0.33 -6.82
CA SER A 143 -2.93 -1.63 -6.21
C SER A 143 -2.15 -2.77 -6.85
N ARG A 144 -2.03 -2.79 -8.19
CA ARG A 144 -1.27 -3.82 -8.91
C ARG A 144 0.22 -3.78 -8.56
N ALA A 145 0.83 -2.59 -8.59
CA ALA A 145 2.22 -2.41 -8.19
C ALA A 145 2.43 -2.80 -6.73
N SER A 146 1.51 -2.40 -5.86
CA SER A 146 1.63 -2.69 -4.43
C SER A 146 1.57 -4.18 -4.13
N GLU A 147 0.64 -4.90 -4.74
CA GLU A 147 0.53 -6.35 -4.60
C GLU A 147 1.74 -7.09 -5.17
N TYR A 148 2.25 -6.65 -6.33
CA TYR A 148 3.44 -7.25 -6.94
C TYR A 148 4.67 -7.08 -6.05
N PHE A 149 4.94 -5.85 -5.59
CA PHE A 149 6.09 -5.55 -4.73
C PHE A 149 5.97 -6.31 -3.41
N HIS A 150 4.79 -6.32 -2.80
CA HIS A 150 4.56 -7.07 -1.57
C HIS A 150 4.97 -8.56 -1.70
N HIS A 151 4.58 -9.21 -2.81
CA HIS A 151 4.93 -10.60 -3.06
C HIS A 151 6.40 -10.78 -3.48
N ALA A 152 6.92 -9.91 -4.35
CA ALA A 152 8.31 -9.99 -4.82
C ALA A 152 9.31 -9.80 -3.67
N LEU A 153 8.94 -8.96 -2.70
CA LEU A 153 9.72 -8.69 -1.50
C LEU A 153 9.51 -9.74 -0.40
N ASP A 154 8.46 -10.56 -0.51
CA ASP A 154 7.95 -11.39 0.60
C ASP A 154 7.85 -10.54 1.88
N ALA A 155 7.20 -9.39 1.74
CA ALA A 155 7.05 -8.37 2.77
C ALA A 155 5.94 -8.74 3.78
N ASP A 156 6.02 -8.20 5.00
CA ASP A 156 5.03 -8.49 6.05
C ASP A 156 3.62 -8.01 5.66
N PRO A 157 2.63 -8.92 5.47
CA PRO A 157 1.26 -8.56 5.12
C PRO A 157 0.52 -7.78 6.21
N ALA A 158 1.01 -7.79 7.44
CA ALA A 158 0.44 -7.02 8.55
C ALA A 158 1.02 -5.59 8.65
N PHE A 159 2.03 -5.24 7.84
CA PHE A 159 2.62 -3.91 7.87
C PHE A 159 1.63 -2.84 7.42
N ASN A 160 1.46 -1.81 8.25
CA ASN A 160 0.44 -0.78 8.06
C ASN A 160 0.99 0.57 7.54
N GLY A 161 2.25 0.58 7.10
CA GLY A 161 2.93 1.79 6.61
C GLY A 161 3.68 2.59 7.68
N LEU A 162 3.52 2.30 8.98
CA LEU A 162 4.27 2.96 10.05
C LEU A 162 5.72 2.44 10.10
N GLY A 163 6.60 3.07 9.32
CA GLY A 163 8.02 2.74 9.25
C GLY A 163 8.90 3.61 10.16
N ARG A 164 10.17 3.20 10.28
CA ARG A 164 11.22 4.06 10.85
C ARG A 164 11.39 5.31 9.98
N ASN A 165 11.53 6.46 10.62
CA ASN A 165 11.73 7.72 9.92
C ASN A 165 13.16 7.80 9.33
N PRO A 166 13.33 7.88 8.00
CA PRO A 166 14.64 7.81 7.35
C PRO A 166 15.55 9.03 7.63
N THR A 167 15.01 10.13 8.16
CA THR A 167 15.83 11.31 8.52
C THR A 167 16.05 11.47 10.01
N HIS A 168 15.51 10.57 10.82
CA HIS A 168 15.69 10.64 12.27
C HIS A 168 17.11 10.21 12.63
N GLU A 169 17.73 10.85 13.60
CA GLU A 169 19.14 10.62 13.98
C GLU A 169 19.45 9.16 14.40
N LEU A 170 18.45 8.47 14.95
CA LEU A 170 18.52 7.07 15.36
C LEU A 170 18.25 6.07 14.22
N ALA A 171 18.00 6.54 13.00
CA ALA A 171 17.69 5.68 11.87
C ALA A 171 18.97 5.36 11.07
N GLU A 172 19.31 4.08 10.98
CA GLU A 172 20.32 3.59 10.06
C GLU A 172 19.73 3.52 8.65
N THR A 173 19.99 4.56 7.86
CA THR A 173 19.36 4.74 6.54
C THR A 173 20.38 4.62 5.42
N THR A 174 20.12 3.72 4.48
CA THR A 174 20.82 3.61 3.20
C THR A 174 19.99 4.26 2.10
N TRP A 175 20.57 5.20 1.37
CA TRP A 175 19.93 5.90 0.26
C TRP A 175 20.19 5.17 -1.07
N GLY A 176 19.17 5.05 -1.91
CA GLY A 176 19.24 4.32 -3.18
C GLY A 176 18.97 5.22 -4.40
N ALA A 177 17.91 4.94 -5.15
CA ALA A 177 17.54 5.62 -6.38
C ALA A 177 17.29 7.12 -6.19
N GLU A 178 17.92 7.95 -7.02
CA GLU A 178 17.97 9.39 -6.77
C GLU A 178 16.66 10.15 -6.93
N ARG A 179 15.78 9.62 -7.77
CA ARG A 179 14.56 10.30 -8.19
C ARG A 179 13.34 9.50 -7.77
N PRO A 180 12.21 10.18 -7.50
CA PRO A 180 10.95 9.47 -7.35
C PRO A 180 10.54 8.84 -8.68
N TYR A 181 9.76 7.77 -8.60
CA TYR A 181 9.30 7.02 -9.76
C TYR A 181 7.91 7.48 -10.19
N TYR A 182 7.68 7.57 -11.49
CA TYR A 182 6.32 7.56 -11.99
C TYR A 182 5.70 6.17 -11.77
N LEU A 183 4.39 6.14 -11.55
CA LEU A 183 3.70 4.89 -11.20
C LEU A 183 3.73 3.85 -12.32
N ASP A 184 3.72 4.30 -13.58
CA ASP A 184 3.89 3.46 -14.77
C ASP A 184 5.26 2.75 -14.77
N ALA A 185 6.35 3.46 -14.46
CA ALA A 185 7.68 2.87 -14.37
C ALA A 185 7.78 1.76 -13.30
N LEU A 186 7.04 1.88 -12.19
CA LEU A 186 6.94 0.81 -11.18
C LEU A 186 6.05 -0.35 -11.65
N CYS A 187 5.12 -0.11 -12.58
CA CYS A 187 4.29 -1.14 -13.18
C CYS A 187 5.00 -1.88 -14.33
N ASP A 188 5.96 -1.26 -15.01
CA ASP A 188 6.68 -1.85 -16.14
C ASP A 188 7.52 -3.07 -15.74
N VAL A 189 7.95 -3.14 -14.48
CA VAL A 189 8.67 -4.33 -13.96
C VAL A 189 7.75 -5.50 -13.66
N ILE A 190 6.42 -5.32 -13.69
CA ILE A 190 5.46 -6.39 -13.40
C ILE A 190 5.34 -7.25 -14.66
N PRO A 191 5.67 -8.55 -14.61
CA PRO A 191 5.55 -9.42 -15.77
C PRO A 191 4.12 -9.39 -16.33
N PHE A 192 3.96 -9.30 -17.65
CA PHE A 192 2.64 -9.24 -18.28
C PHE A 192 1.71 -10.38 -17.86
N ARG A 193 2.28 -11.59 -17.71
CA ARG A 193 1.57 -12.79 -17.27
C ARG A 193 1.53 -12.97 -15.75
N TRP A 194 2.06 -12.03 -14.98
CA TRP A 194 1.96 -12.07 -13.53
C TRP A 194 0.49 -12.07 -13.14
N LYS A 195 0.10 -13.15 -12.46
CA LYS A 195 -1.18 -13.27 -11.80
C LYS A 195 -0.91 -13.13 -10.33
N ARG A 196 -1.72 -12.30 -9.66
CA ARG A 196 -1.75 -12.25 -8.21
C ARG A 196 -1.83 -13.68 -7.69
N PRO A 197 -0.87 -14.13 -6.87
CA PRO A 197 -0.99 -15.41 -6.20
C PRO A 197 -2.31 -15.42 -5.45
N ARG A 198 -3.10 -16.48 -5.62
CA ARG A 198 -4.22 -16.70 -4.72
C ARG A 198 -3.61 -16.93 -3.35
N ILE A 199 -3.59 -15.88 -2.52
CA ILE A 199 -3.31 -16.03 -1.11
C ILE A 199 -4.34 -17.04 -0.64
N ALA A 200 -3.90 -18.25 -0.29
CA ALA A 200 -4.77 -19.24 0.31
C ALA A 200 -5.39 -18.54 1.50
N GLN A 201 -6.70 -18.27 1.44
CA GLN A 201 -7.33 -17.48 2.48
C GLN A 201 -6.95 -18.09 3.82
N THR A 202 -6.16 -17.34 4.60
CA THR A 202 -5.84 -17.72 5.97
C THR A 202 -7.17 -17.78 6.73
N ALA A 203 -7.20 -18.39 7.91
CA ALA A 203 -8.41 -18.36 8.74
C ALA A 203 -8.94 -16.91 8.92
N ILE A 204 -8.04 -15.93 8.98
CA ILE A 204 -8.35 -14.49 9.03
C ILE A 204 -8.95 -13.99 7.69
N GLY A 205 -8.35 -14.33 6.54
CA GLY A 205 -8.89 -13.93 5.23
C GLY A 205 -10.28 -14.50 4.94
N ARG A 206 -10.56 -15.73 5.41
CA ARG A 206 -11.89 -16.35 5.35
C ARG A 206 -12.90 -15.62 6.24
N GLN A 207 -12.50 -15.24 7.46
CA GLN A 207 -13.36 -14.44 8.34
C GLN A 207 -13.70 -13.08 7.75
N VAL A 208 -12.72 -12.39 7.15
CA VAL A 208 -12.94 -11.10 6.48
C VAL A 208 -13.87 -11.25 5.28
N THR A 209 -13.67 -12.28 4.46
CA THR A 209 -14.54 -12.54 3.29
C THR A 209 -15.98 -12.84 3.71
N LEU A 210 -16.17 -13.69 4.72
CA LEU A 210 -17.49 -13.99 5.28
C LEU A 210 -18.14 -12.72 5.86
N TRP A 211 -17.37 -11.90 6.57
CA TRP A 211 -17.83 -10.63 7.13
C TRP A 211 -18.29 -9.63 6.06
N GLU A 212 -17.46 -9.36 5.05
CA GLU A 212 -17.78 -8.42 3.98
C GLU A 212 -18.99 -8.89 3.15
N THR A 213 -19.04 -10.19 2.83
CA THR A 213 -20.16 -10.78 2.10
C THR A 213 -21.46 -10.70 2.89
N ALA A 214 -21.41 -10.98 4.20
CA ALA A 214 -22.56 -10.87 5.08
C ALA A 214 -23.04 -9.43 5.25
N LEU A 215 -22.13 -8.45 5.38
CA LEU A 215 -22.50 -7.03 5.43
C LEU A 215 -23.22 -6.56 4.17
N LEU A 216 -22.67 -6.90 2.99
CA LEU A 216 -23.26 -6.50 1.70
C LEU A 216 -24.64 -7.11 1.51
N TRP A 217 -24.77 -8.41 1.78
CA TRP A 217 -26.06 -9.09 1.70
C TRP A 217 -27.06 -8.55 2.71
N ALA A 218 -26.62 -8.27 3.94
CA ALA A 218 -27.47 -7.80 5.03
C ALA A 218 -27.97 -6.37 4.84
N GLY A 219 -27.24 -5.55 4.08
CA GLY A 219 -27.61 -4.17 3.74
C GLY A 219 -28.63 -4.05 2.61
N SER A 220 -29.01 -5.15 1.96
CA SER A 220 -30.07 -5.15 0.95
C SER A 220 -31.46 -5.22 1.59
N GLU A 221 -32.38 -4.34 1.18
CA GLU A 221 -33.75 -4.25 1.71
C GLU A 221 -34.52 -5.58 1.58
N CYS A 222 -34.31 -6.32 0.48
CA CYS A 222 -34.96 -7.60 0.27
C CYS A 222 -34.52 -8.70 1.27
N ASN A 223 -33.44 -8.47 2.02
CA ASN A 223 -32.90 -9.40 3.01
C ASN A 223 -33.12 -8.93 4.46
N ALA A 224 -33.84 -7.82 4.69
CA ALA A 224 -33.98 -7.19 6.00
C ALA A 224 -34.60 -8.10 7.08
N GLY A 225 -35.48 -9.02 6.69
CA GLY A 225 -36.12 -9.99 7.59
C GLY A 225 -35.42 -11.36 7.67
N LEU A 226 -34.30 -11.54 6.96
CA LEU A 226 -33.64 -12.84 6.82
C LEU A 226 -32.46 -12.97 7.79
N SER A 227 -32.29 -14.16 8.35
CA SER A 227 -31.23 -14.48 9.31
C SER A 227 -29.84 -14.42 8.68
N VAL A 228 -28.99 -13.52 9.18
CA VAL A 228 -27.58 -13.43 8.75
C VAL A 228 -26.82 -14.72 9.10
N LEU A 229 -27.12 -15.33 10.25
CA LEU A 229 -26.44 -16.55 10.67
C LEU A 229 -26.73 -17.72 9.72
N ALA A 230 -27.99 -17.88 9.28
CA ALA A 230 -28.36 -18.93 8.32
C ALA A 230 -27.68 -18.72 6.95
N MET A 231 -27.61 -17.47 6.49
CA MET A 231 -26.88 -17.10 5.28
C MET A 231 -25.38 -17.39 5.40
N LEU A 232 -24.77 -17.06 6.54
CA LEU A 232 -23.35 -17.34 6.81
C LEU A 232 -23.06 -18.85 6.83
N HIS A 233 -23.96 -19.67 7.37
CA HIS A 233 -23.82 -21.13 7.29
C HIS A 233 -23.81 -21.64 5.84
N THR A 234 -24.64 -21.06 4.98
CA THR A 234 -24.71 -21.42 3.55
C THR A 234 -23.40 -21.07 2.85
N ILE A 235 -22.96 -19.81 2.96
CA ILE A 235 -21.73 -19.36 2.28
C ILE A 235 -20.49 -20.01 2.88
N ASN A 236 -20.46 -20.29 4.18
CA ASN A 236 -19.32 -20.99 4.78
C ASN A 236 -19.15 -22.41 4.23
N ALA A 237 -20.25 -23.09 3.87
CA ALA A 237 -20.19 -24.37 3.17
C ALA A 237 -19.63 -24.22 1.75
N ASP A 238 -20.15 -23.25 0.99
CA ASP A 238 -19.69 -22.97 -0.39
C ASP A 238 -18.21 -22.57 -0.44
N VAL A 239 -17.77 -21.74 0.51
CA VAL A 239 -16.38 -21.30 0.67
C VAL A 239 -15.48 -22.46 1.10
N ALA A 240 -15.95 -23.36 1.97
CA ALA A 240 -15.21 -24.55 2.37
C ALA A 240 -14.96 -25.49 1.17
N GLU A 241 -16.01 -25.75 0.40
CA GLU A 241 -15.97 -26.59 -0.80
C GLU A 241 -15.05 -25.98 -1.88
N ALA A 242 -15.24 -24.70 -2.22
CA ALA A 242 -14.46 -24.02 -3.26
C ALA A 242 -12.96 -23.94 -2.93
N HIS A 243 -12.58 -23.99 -1.65
CA HIS A 243 -11.20 -23.88 -1.20
C HIS A 243 -10.57 -25.20 -0.74
N GLY A 244 -11.31 -26.32 -0.75
CA GLY A 244 -10.80 -27.62 -0.29
C GLY A 244 -10.32 -27.60 1.16
N LYS A 245 -10.99 -26.84 2.04
CA LYS A 245 -10.63 -26.66 3.45
C LYS A 245 -11.84 -26.84 4.35
N ASP A 246 -11.60 -27.13 5.63
CA ASP A 246 -12.67 -27.19 6.63
C ASP A 246 -13.43 -25.86 6.74
N ALA A 247 -14.74 -25.98 6.89
CA ALA A 247 -15.64 -24.87 7.16
C ALA A 247 -15.23 -24.13 8.45
N MET A 248 -15.48 -22.82 8.48
CA MET A 248 -15.23 -22.02 9.69
C MET A 248 -16.06 -22.56 10.87
N PRO A 249 -15.53 -22.60 12.11
CA PRO A 249 -16.27 -23.08 13.26
C PRO A 249 -17.57 -22.28 13.51
N PRO A 250 -18.66 -22.93 13.98
CA PRO A 250 -19.95 -22.26 14.21
C PRO A 250 -19.89 -21.04 15.13
N HIS A 251 -19.03 -21.05 16.16
CA HIS A 251 -18.88 -19.90 17.07
C HIS A 251 -18.33 -18.65 16.36
N VAL A 252 -17.47 -18.82 15.36
CA VAL A 252 -16.95 -17.71 14.55
C VAL A 252 -18.05 -17.13 13.66
N LEU A 253 -18.91 -17.97 13.11
CA LEU A 253 -20.07 -17.51 12.33
C LEU A 253 -21.07 -16.74 13.20
N ALA A 254 -21.31 -17.20 14.43
CA ALA A 254 -22.16 -16.51 15.39
C ALA A 254 -21.60 -15.12 15.75
N ASP A 255 -20.29 -15.01 15.96
CA ASP A 255 -19.61 -13.73 16.23
C ASP A 255 -19.73 -12.74 15.05
N ILE A 256 -19.54 -13.23 13.82
CA ILE A 256 -19.71 -12.45 12.59
C ILE A 256 -21.18 -12.01 12.47
N ALA A 257 -22.14 -12.93 12.61
CA ALA A 257 -23.57 -12.63 12.52
C ALA A 257 -23.98 -11.55 13.54
N GLN A 258 -23.58 -11.70 14.81
CA GLN A 258 -23.91 -10.75 15.86
C GLN A 258 -23.37 -9.35 15.56
N ARG A 259 -22.17 -9.25 14.99
CA ARG A 259 -21.60 -7.98 14.57
C ARG A 259 -22.37 -7.39 13.38
N VAL A 260 -22.71 -8.18 12.35
CA VAL A 260 -23.45 -7.69 11.17
C VAL A 260 -24.85 -7.22 11.56
N GLU A 261 -25.57 -7.97 12.40
CA GLU A 261 -26.91 -7.59 12.85
C GLU A 261 -26.89 -6.28 13.65
N ARG A 262 -25.82 -5.99 14.41
CA ARG A 262 -25.64 -4.67 15.03
C ARG A 262 -25.52 -3.53 14.01
N TYR A 263 -24.81 -3.75 12.90
CA TYR A 263 -24.73 -2.75 11.82
C TYR A 263 -26.07 -2.61 11.09
N ARG A 264 -26.74 -3.73 10.75
CA ARG A 264 -28.05 -3.73 10.11
C ARG A 264 -29.10 -2.99 10.93
N ALA A 265 -29.14 -3.21 12.25
CA ALA A 265 -30.02 -2.47 13.16
C ALA A 265 -29.75 -0.96 13.13
N GLY A 266 -28.49 -0.55 12.96
CA GLY A 266 -28.12 0.86 12.80
C GLY A 266 -28.48 1.47 11.44
N TRP A 267 -28.64 0.66 10.40
CA TRP A 267 -29.00 1.11 9.05
C TRP A 267 -30.51 1.33 8.88
N MET A 268 -31.35 0.53 9.56
CA MET A 268 -32.82 0.62 9.46
C MET A 268 -33.46 1.68 10.37
N VAL A 269 -32.66 2.45 11.12
CA VAL A 269 -33.12 3.52 12.02
C VAL A 269 -32.99 4.92 11.37
N LYS A 270 -32.72 4.98 10.07
CA LYS A 270 -32.75 6.20 9.25
C LYS A 270 -33.84 6.09 8.19
#